data_AF-A0A833G3N8-F1
#
_entry.id   AF-A0A833G3N8-F1
#
_cell.length_a   1.000
_cell.length_b   1.000
_cell.length_c   1.000
_cell.angle_alpha   90.00
_cell.angle_beta   90.00
_cell.angle_gamma   90.00
#
_symmetry.space_group_name_H-M   'P 1'
#
loop_
_entity.id
_entity.type
_entity.pdbx_description
1 polymer ?
#
loop_
_entity_poly.entity_id
_entity_poly.type
_entity_poly.pdbx_seq_one_letter_code
_entity_poly.pdbx_strand_id
1 'polypeptide(L)'
;MRLPSCATAITQLGTGEALVSTLQEKGIPSMVERTLIRPPSARMGAVTPEERKKVMSLSPVAGQYDEAVDRESAYEILAKRAEEAAKAKEEDDRRAQEEKERQRNGRQGGSGNSTGTGWTLPDFEGGGRQQAPRRTSQKSGYQRQTVTEAAIKSVVRTVSSTLGREIVRGILGSLRKR
;
A
#
# COMPACT_ATOMS: atom_id res chain seq x y z
N MET A 1 75.60 -19.03 -8.13
CA MET A 1 74.83 -17.94 -7.49
C MET A 1 73.82 -18.57 -6.54
N ARG A 2 73.84 -18.21 -5.26
CA ARG A 2 72.88 -18.74 -4.25
C ARG A 2 71.59 -17.95 -4.39
N LEU A 3 70.47 -18.61 -4.69
CA LEU A 3 69.17 -17.95 -4.75
C LEU A 3 68.80 -17.39 -3.36
N PRO A 4 68.18 -16.19 -3.28
CA PRO A 4 67.72 -15.63 -2.01
C PRO A 4 66.65 -16.54 -1.37
N SER A 5 66.52 -16.46 -0.04
CA SER A 5 65.48 -17.21 0.67
C SER A 5 64.08 -16.79 0.20
N CYS A 6 63.08 -17.68 0.27
CA CYS A 6 61.70 -17.34 -0.12
C CYS A 6 61.15 -16.14 0.64
N ALA A 7 61.48 -16.03 1.93
CA ALA A 7 61.09 -14.91 2.78
C ALA A 7 61.71 -13.58 2.34
N THR A 8 62.92 -13.61 1.77
CA THR A 8 63.56 -12.43 1.18
C THR A 8 63.01 -12.14 -0.21
N ALA A 9 62.74 -13.18 -1.01
CA ALA A 9 62.27 -13.02 -2.38
C ALA A 9 60.86 -12.40 -2.44
N ILE A 10 59.96 -12.77 -1.52
CA ILE A 10 58.58 -12.27 -1.52
C ILE A 10 58.49 -10.76 -1.25
N THR A 11 59.42 -10.21 -0.45
CA THR A 11 59.46 -8.76 -0.17
C THR A 11 60.08 -7.94 -1.30
N GLN A 12 60.70 -8.60 -2.28
CA GLN A 12 61.38 -7.99 -3.41
C GLN A 12 60.62 -8.14 -4.74
N LEU A 13 59.41 -8.70 -4.71
CA LEU A 13 58.59 -8.87 -5.91
C LEU A 13 58.04 -7.54 -6.41
N GLY A 14 58.16 -7.31 -7.72
CA GLY A 14 57.55 -6.18 -8.42
C GLY A 14 56.13 -6.46 -8.93
N THR A 15 55.52 -5.46 -9.56
CA THR A 15 54.25 -5.64 -10.28
C THR A 15 54.46 -6.55 -11.49
N GLY A 16 53.63 -7.60 -11.59
CA GLY A 16 53.75 -8.60 -12.67
C GLY A 16 54.75 -9.73 -12.38
N GLU A 17 55.34 -9.79 -11.19
CA GLU A 17 56.16 -10.92 -10.75
C GLU A 17 55.42 -11.76 -9.71
N ALA A 18 55.65 -13.07 -9.73
CA ALA A 18 55.13 -13.99 -8.73
C ALA A 18 56.08 -15.14 -8.41
N LEU A 19 55.95 -15.67 -7.20
CA LEU A 19 56.54 -16.96 -6.83
C LEU A 19 55.55 -18.06 -7.19
N VAL A 20 55.98 -18.95 -8.08
CA VAL A 20 55.14 -20.06 -8.58
C VAL A 20 55.92 -21.36 -8.36
N SER A 21 55.24 -22.36 -7.80
CA SER A 21 55.68 -23.75 -7.86
C SER A 21 54.89 -24.48 -8.94
N THR A 22 55.54 -25.44 -9.59
CA THR A 22 54.87 -26.37 -10.49
C THR A 22 54.74 -27.72 -9.79
N LEU A 23 53.90 -28.61 -10.33
CA LEU A 23 53.79 -29.95 -9.79
C LEU A 23 54.78 -30.87 -10.50
N GLN A 24 55.50 -31.66 -9.71
CA GLN A 24 56.33 -32.77 -10.16
C GLN A 24 55.47 -34.03 -10.38
N GLU A 25 56.11 -35.15 -10.71
CA GLU A 25 55.44 -36.44 -10.82
C GLU A 25 54.66 -36.77 -9.53
N LYS A 26 53.46 -37.34 -9.68
CA LYS A 26 52.53 -37.64 -8.58
C LYS A 26 52.00 -36.40 -7.83
N GLY A 27 52.10 -35.20 -8.40
CA GLY A 27 51.47 -33.99 -7.84
C GLY A 27 52.22 -33.36 -6.66
N ILE A 28 53.51 -33.69 -6.48
CA ILE A 28 54.35 -33.11 -5.43
C ILE A 28 54.77 -31.69 -5.86
N PRO A 29 54.56 -30.64 -5.05
CA PRO A 29 54.97 -29.30 -5.42
C PRO A 29 56.50 -29.20 -5.51
N SER A 30 57.00 -28.59 -6.58
CA SER A 30 58.41 -28.26 -6.75
C SER A 30 58.83 -27.12 -5.81
N MET A 31 60.14 -26.90 -5.70
CA MET A 31 60.66 -25.64 -5.15
C MET A 31 60.07 -24.45 -5.93
N VAL A 32 59.77 -23.36 -5.21
CA VAL A 32 59.18 -22.15 -5.79
C VAL A 32 60.23 -21.34 -6.56
N GLU A 33 59.83 -20.79 -7.69
CA GLU A 33 60.68 -19.97 -8.56
C GLU A 33 60.03 -18.61 -8.85
N ARG A 34 60.86 -17.59 -9.12
CA ARG A 34 60.37 -16.27 -9.54
C ARG A 34 60.01 -16.32 -11.03
N THR A 35 58.79 -15.93 -11.35
CA THR A 35 58.26 -15.94 -12.72
C THR A 35 57.57 -14.62 -13.04
N LEU A 36 57.52 -14.29 -14.34
CA LEU A 36 56.75 -13.15 -14.85
C LEU A 36 55.34 -13.60 -15.22
N ILE A 37 54.33 -12.89 -14.73
CA ILE A 37 52.93 -13.11 -15.08
C ILE A 37 52.62 -12.34 -16.36
N ARG A 38 52.16 -13.06 -17.38
CA ARG A 38 51.64 -12.44 -18.60
C ARG A 38 50.37 -11.64 -18.28
N PRO A 39 50.29 -10.35 -18.64
CA PRO A 39 49.08 -9.57 -18.44
C PRO A 39 47.93 -10.11 -19.29
N PRO A 40 46.67 -9.92 -18.86
CA PRO A 40 45.52 -10.33 -19.66
C PRO A 40 45.55 -9.64 -21.03
N SER A 41 45.19 -10.39 -22.07
CA SER A 41 45.09 -9.82 -23.44
C SER A 41 43.77 -9.09 -23.69
N ALA A 42 42.93 -8.98 -22.66
CA ALA A 42 41.66 -8.25 -22.70
C ALA A 42 41.82 -6.86 -22.07
N ARG A 43 41.08 -5.89 -22.61
CA ARG A 43 40.91 -4.58 -21.96
C ARG A 43 40.10 -4.78 -20.68
N MET A 44 40.67 -4.39 -19.55
CA MET A 44 39.95 -4.31 -18.29
C MET A 44 39.11 -3.02 -18.29
N GLY A 45 37.80 -3.14 -18.12
CA GLY A 45 36.87 -2.00 -18.05
C GLY A 45 35.59 -2.21 -18.83
N ALA A 46 34.63 -1.31 -18.64
CA ALA A 46 33.36 -1.34 -19.37
C ALA A 46 33.56 -1.02 -20.86
N VAL A 47 32.79 -1.69 -21.72
CA VAL A 47 32.73 -1.39 -23.15
C VAL A 47 32.10 -0.01 -23.37
N THR A 48 32.63 0.78 -24.31
CA THR A 48 32.00 2.06 -24.64
C THR A 48 30.65 1.85 -25.32
N PRO A 49 29.71 2.81 -25.23
CA PRO A 49 28.43 2.71 -25.93
C PRO A 49 28.59 2.53 -27.44
N GLU A 50 29.62 3.14 -28.04
CA GLU A 50 29.90 3.04 -29.48
C GLU A 50 30.40 1.66 -29.88
N GLU A 51 31.37 1.11 -29.16
CA GLU A 51 31.85 -0.27 -29.37
C GLU A 51 30.71 -1.27 -29.21
N ARG A 52 29.87 -1.09 -28.19
CA ARG A 52 28.70 -1.94 -27.95
C ARG A 52 27.73 -1.90 -29.13
N LYS A 53 27.41 -0.71 -29.65
CA LYS A 53 26.53 -0.56 -30.83
C LYS A 53 27.08 -1.28 -32.06
N LYS A 54 28.39 -1.15 -32.34
CA LYS A 54 29.05 -1.83 -33.47
C LYS A 54 28.95 -3.36 -33.34
N VAL A 55 29.22 -3.90 -32.15
CA VAL A 55 29.10 -5.34 -31.90
C VAL A 55 27.65 -5.81 -32.05
N MET A 56 26.68 -5.05 -31.52
CA MET A 56 25.27 -5.37 -31.67
C MET A 56 24.81 -5.36 -33.13
N SER A 57 25.28 -4.41 -33.95
CA SER A 57 24.93 -4.37 -35.38
C SER A 57 25.48 -5.54 -36.20
N LEU A 58 26.54 -6.19 -35.73
CA LEU A 58 27.12 -7.38 -36.38
C LEU A 58 26.41 -8.67 -35.94
N SER A 59 25.48 -8.59 -34.98
CA SER A 59 24.80 -9.76 -34.43
C SER A 59 23.87 -10.39 -35.47
N PRO A 60 23.82 -11.74 -35.57
CA PRO A 60 22.85 -12.43 -36.42
C PRO A 60 21.38 -12.15 -36.07
N VAL A 61 21.13 -11.68 -34.85
CA VAL A 61 19.79 -11.32 -34.34
C VAL A 61 19.60 -9.80 -34.22
N ALA A 62 20.45 -9.02 -34.88
CA ALA A 62 20.27 -7.57 -34.98
C ALA A 62 18.87 -7.26 -35.51
N GLY A 63 18.16 -6.32 -34.88
CA GLY A 63 16.77 -5.96 -35.18
C GLY A 63 15.71 -6.81 -34.49
N GLN A 64 16.01 -8.04 -34.05
CA GLN A 64 14.99 -8.93 -33.47
C GLN A 64 14.67 -8.61 -32.01
N TYR A 65 15.67 -8.16 -31.24
CA TYR A 65 15.56 -7.92 -29.79
C TYR A 65 16.04 -6.52 -29.38
N ASP A 66 16.09 -5.59 -30.33
CA ASP A 66 16.61 -4.24 -30.07
C ASP A 66 15.62 -3.35 -29.34
N GLU A 67 14.32 -3.62 -29.49
CA GLU A 67 13.26 -2.89 -28.79
C GLU A 67 13.04 -3.44 -27.38
N ALA A 68 13.30 -2.59 -26.38
CA ALA A 68 12.97 -2.90 -25.00
C ALA A 68 11.45 -2.83 -24.81
N VAL A 69 10.83 -3.97 -24.54
CA VAL A 69 9.41 -4.03 -24.21
C VAL A 69 9.25 -3.82 -22.71
N ASP A 70 8.83 -2.61 -22.32
CA ASP A 70 8.43 -2.30 -20.95
C ASP A 70 6.93 -2.56 -20.79
N ARG A 71 6.56 -3.51 -19.93
CA ARG A 71 5.16 -3.90 -19.71
C ARG A 71 4.66 -3.24 -18.43
N GLU A 72 3.40 -2.84 -18.41
CA GLU A 72 2.77 -2.34 -17.19
C GLU A 72 2.99 -3.32 -16.04
N SER A 73 3.64 -2.85 -14.98
CA SER A 73 3.95 -3.68 -13.83
C SER A 73 2.68 -3.97 -13.03
N ALA A 74 2.63 -5.14 -12.37
CA ALA A 74 1.50 -5.47 -11.49
C ALA A 74 1.31 -4.40 -10.38
N TYR A 75 2.41 -3.79 -9.94
CA TYR A 75 2.39 -2.68 -8.98
C TYR A 75 1.66 -1.46 -9.54
N GLU A 76 1.96 -1.03 -10.76
CA GLU A 76 1.28 0.10 -11.41
C GLU A 76 -0.21 -0.15 -11.60
N ILE A 77 -0.58 -1.37 -12.01
CA ILE A 77 -1.99 -1.74 -12.19
C ILE A 77 -2.73 -1.69 -10.85
N LEU A 78 -2.12 -2.20 -9.77
CA LEU A 78 -2.73 -2.19 -8.45
C LEU A 78 -2.79 -0.78 -7.85
N ALA A 79 -1.77 0.04 -8.06
CA ALA A 79 -1.74 1.43 -7.62
C ALA A 79 -2.84 2.25 -8.32
N LYS A 80 -2.96 2.16 -9.65
CA LYS A 80 -4.04 2.82 -10.42
C LYS A 80 -5.41 2.43 -9.89
N ARG A 81 -5.66 1.13 -9.66
CA ARG A 81 -6.93 0.64 -9.09
C ARG A 81 -7.20 1.17 -7.68
N ALA A 82 -6.17 1.27 -6.84
CA ALA A 82 -6.31 1.81 -5.49
C ALA A 82 -6.64 3.31 -5.51
N GLU A 83 -6.00 4.08 -6.39
CA GLU A 83 -6.27 5.50 -6.59
C GLU A 83 -7.68 5.75 -7.14
N GLU A 84 -8.12 4.97 -8.11
CA GLU A 84 -9.49 5.03 -8.65
C GLU A 84 -10.52 4.72 -7.56
N ALA A 85 -10.28 3.69 -6.74
CA ALA A 85 -11.16 3.36 -5.62
C ALA A 85 -11.18 4.45 -4.53
N ALA A 86 -10.06 5.14 -4.30
CA ALA A 86 -10.00 6.27 -3.36
C ALA A 86 -10.80 7.47 -3.88
N LYS A 87 -10.62 7.84 -5.16
CA LYS A 87 -11.36 8.95 -5.80
C LYS A 87 -12.86 8.69 -5.83
N ALA A 88 -13.28 7.46 -6.13
CA ALA A 88 -14.69 7.07 -6.10
C ALA A 88 -15.31 7.26 -4.70
N LYS A 89 -14.58 6.87 -3.64
CA LYS A 89 -15.02 7.08 -2.26
C LYS A 89 -15.11 8.56 -1.89
N GLU A 90 -14.14 9.37 -2.30
CA GLU A 90 -14.17 10.81 -2.05
C GLU A 90 -15.35 11.50 -2.74
N GLU A 91 -15.69 11.09 -3.97
CA GLU A 91 -16.87 11.59 -4.68
C GLU A 91 -18.18 11.17 -4.01
N ASP A 92 -18.29 9.92 -3.56
CA ASP A 92 -19.46 9.42 -2.84
C ASP A 92 -19.63 10.13 -1.50
N ASP A 93 -18.55 10.34 -0.75
CA ASP A 93 -18.55 11.08 0.51
C ASP A 93 -18.95 12.55 0.31
N ARG A 94 -18.47 13.20 -0.75
CA ARG A 94 -18.86 14.58 -1.10
C ARG A 94 -20.35 14.66 -1.44
N ARG A 95 -20.87 13.75 -2.26
CA ARG A 95 -22.31 13.68 -2.59
C ARG A 95 -23.16 13.46 -1.35
N ALA A 96 -22.73 12.57 -0.44
CA ALA A 96 -23.41 12.32 0.82
C ALA A 96 -23.38 13.54 1.77
N GLN A 97 -22.31 14.33 1.78
CA GLN A 97 -22.22 15.56 2.54
C GLN A 97 -23.16 16.65 1.99
N GLU A 98 -23.15 16.87 0.67
CA GLU A 98 -24.05 17.82 0.00
C GLU A 98 -25.53 17.47 0.24
N GLU A 99 -25.89 16.19 0.22
CA GLU A 99 -27.25 15.73 0.51
C GLU A 99 -27.63 15.96 1.98
N LYS A 100 -26.71 15.68 2.92
CA LYS A 100 -26.92 15.97 4.36
C LYS A 100 -27.08 17.47 4.63
N GLU A 101 -26.32 18.32 3.94
CA GLU A 101 -26.43 19.77 4.07
C GLU A 101 -27.76 20.29 3.50
N ARG A 102 -28.22 19.77 2.35
CA ARG A 102 -29.55 20.08 1.81
C ARG A 102 -30.67 19.68 2.75
N GLN A 103 -30.57 18.50 3.38
CA GLN A 103 -31.55 18.05 4.38
C GLN A 103 -31.52 18.89 5.66
N ARG A 104 -30.34 19.34 6.11
CA ARG A 104 -30.19 20.19 7.29
C ARG A 104 -30.79 21.58 7.07
N ASN A 105 -30.50 22.21 5.93
CA ASN A 105 -31.06 23.51 5.57
C ASN A 105 -32.59 23.44 5.37
N GLY A 106 -33.09 22.36 4.77
CA GLY A 106 -34.54 22.12 4.64
C GLY A 106 -35.27 21.95 5.98
N ARG A 107 -34.59 21.43 7.02
CA ARG A 107 -35.16 21.24 8.36
C ARG A 107 -35.13 22.51 9.21
N GLN A 108 -34.26 23.47 8.88
CA GLN A 108 -34.13 24.75 9.60
C GLN A 108 -35.07 25.84 9.07
N GLY A 109 -35.60 25.68 7.84
CA GLY A 109 -36.64 26.53 7.27
C GLY A 109 -38.07 26.27 7.78
N GLY A 110 -38.26 25.31 8.69
CA GLY A 110 -39.57 24.91 9.23
C GLY A 110 -39.81 25.28 10.70
N SER A 111 -38.98 26.12 11.31
CA SER A 111 -39.14 26.56 12.71
C SER A 111 -39.35 28.09 12.79
N GLY A 112 -40.33 28.58 12.04
CA GLY A 112 -40.96 29.88 12.33
C GLY A 112 -42.09 29.67 13.34
N ASN A 113 -41.95 30.29 14.52
CA ASN A 113 -42.92 30.41 15.62
C ASN A 113 -43.13 29.19 16.54
N SER A 114 -42.25 29.03 17.53
CA SER A 114 -42.71 28.77 18.90
C SER A 114 -41.66 29.27 19.91
N THR A 115 -41.79 30.53 20.32
CA THR A 115 -41.19 31.01 21.58
C THR A 115 -41.99 30.38 22.72
N GLY A 116 -41.45 29.33 23.32
CA GLY A 116 -42.11 28.63 24.41
C GLY A 116 -41.14 27.65 25.05
N THR A 117 -40.68 27.99 26.25
CA THR A 117 -39.89 27.19 27.19
C THR A 117 -40.18 25.69 27.11
N GLY A 118 -39.12 24.91 26.91
CA GLY A 118 -39.18 23.46 26.80
C GLY A 118 -39.60 22.78 28.10
N TRP A 119 -40.91 22.57 28.25
CA TRP A 119 -41.46 21.52 29.10
C TRP A 119 -42.86 21.14 28.60
N THR A 120 -42.98 20.02 27.88
CA THR A 120 -44.27 19.42 27.53
C THR A 120 -44.62 18.34 28.56
N LEU A 121 -45.56 18.62 29.46
CA LEU A 121 -46.16 17.56 30.28
C LEU A 121 -47.10 16.70 29.42
N PRO A 122 -47.15 15.38 29.68
CA PRO A 122 -48.29 14.56 29.29
C PRO A 122 -49.50 14.92 30.16
N ASP A 123 -50.58 15.35 29.52
CA ASP A 123 -51.83 15.74 30.15
C ASP A 123 -52.55 14.51 30.74
N PHE A 124 -52.72 14.48 32.07
CA PHE A 124 -53.44 13.43 32.80
C PHE A 124 -54.90 13.87 32.99
N GLU A 125 -55.73 13.35 32.09
CA GLU A 125 -57.13 12.95 32.23
C GLU A 125 -57.90 13.37 33.50
N GLY A 126 -58.93 14.21 33.32
CA GLY A 126 -59.76 14.66 34.44
C GLY A 126 -61.06 15.39 34.08
N GLY A 127 -61.89 14.80 33.21
CA GLY A 127 -63.35 14.93 33.30
C GLY A 127 -64.06 16.15 32.70
N GLY A 128 -64.97 15.88 31.75
CA GLY A 128 -66.26 16.58 31.72
C GLY A 128 -66.70 17.27 30.43
N ARG A 129 -67.56 16.55 29.69
CA ARG A 129 -68.78 17.03 28.99
C ARG A 129 -68.66 17.73 27.61
N GLN A 130 -69.27 17.02 26.64
CA GLN A 130 -70.22 17.49 25.60
C GLN A 130 -69.62 18.33 24.43
N GLN A 131 -69.94 18.15 23.14
CA GLN A 131 -70.89 17.33 22.38
C GLN A 131 -70.48 17.37 20.88
N ALA A 132 -70.94 16.36 20.12
CA ALA A 132 -70.70 16.01 18.70
C ALA A 132 -71.25 17.05 17.65
N PRO A 133 -71.15 16.89 16.29
CA PRO A 133 -70.86 15.66 15.54
C PRO A 133 -70.03 15.70 14.21
N ARG A 134 -69.53 14.49 13.89
CA ARG A 134 -69.41 13.79 12.58
C ARG A 134 -68.75 14.48 11.37
N ARG A 135 -67.65 13.87 10.90
CA ARG A 135 -67.55 13.32 9.52
C ARG A 135 -66.45 12.26 9.39
N THR A 136 -66.69 11.34 8.47
CA THR A 136 -66.13 9.99 8.29
C THR A 136 -64.96 9.94 7.30
N SER A 137 -63.96 9.07 7.54
CA SER A 137 -63.33 8.13 6.57
C SER A 137 -62.09 7.47 7.24
N GLN A 138 -62.23 6.22 7.69
CA GLN A 138 -61.66 4.99 7.10
C GLN A 138 -60.13 4.91 7.01
N LYS A 139 -59.53 4.10 7.90
CA LYS A 139 -58.85 2.79 7.66
C LYS A 139 -57.37 2.92 7.28
N SER A 140 -56.46 2.53 8.18
CA SER A 140 -55.93 1.17 8.40
C SER A 140 -54.71 0.88 7.51
N GLY A 141 -53.57 0.61 8.16
CA GLY A 141 -52.32 0.22 7.51
C GLY A 141 -51.21 -0.04 8.50
N TYR A 142 -51.46 -0.88 9.51
CA TYR A 142 -50.44 -1.44 10.40
C TYR A 142 -49.52 -2.35 9.57
N GLN A 143 -48.45 -1.77 9.01
CA GLN A 143 -47.40 -2.49 8.30
C GLN A 143 -46.62 -3.33 9.33
N ARG A 144 -46.72 -4.65 9.16
CA ARG A 144 -46.10 -5.67 9.99
C ARG A 144 -44.59 -5.45 10.00
N GLN A 145 -44.05 -5.30 11.20
CA GLN A 145 -42.63 -5.37 11.46
C GLN A 145 -42.11 -6.72 10.96
N THR A 146 -41.24 -6.68 9.97
CA THR A 146 -40.44 -7.85 9.58
C THR A 146 -39.51 -8.18 10.73
N VAL A 147 -39.56 -9.42 11.21
CA VAL A 147 -38.74 -9.98 12.30
C VAL A 147 -37.22 -9.75 12.08
N THR A 148 -36.81 -9.62 10.82
CA THR A 148 -35.45 -9.29 10.38
C THR A 148 -35.05 -7.84 10.69
N GLU A 149 -35.99 -6.89 10.63
CA GLU A 149 -35.74 -5.47 10.85
C GLU A 149 -35.58 -5.14 12.35
N ALA A 150 -36.32 -5.85 13.22
CA ALA A 150 -36.17 -5.75 14.67
C ALA A 150 -34.82 -6.34 15.15
N ALA A 151 -34.38 -7.46 14.55
CA ALA A 151 -33.10 -8.08 14.88
C ALA A 151 -31.91 -7.18 14.49
N ILE A 152 -31.89 -6.64 13.26
CA ILE A 152 -30.84 -5.74 12.79
C ILE A 152 -30.78 -4.45 13.63
N LYS A 153 -31.94 -3.89 13.98
CA LYS A 153 -32.02 -2.66 14.79
C LYS A 153 -31.57 -2.86 16.24
N SER A 154 -31.67 -4.09 16.77
CA SER A 154 -31.15 -4.44 18.11
C SER A 154 -29.63 -4.62 18.14
N VAL A 155 -29.02 -5.14 17.06
CA VAL A 155 -27.56 -5.32 16.93
C VAL A 155 -26.84 -3.98 16.76
N VAL A 156 -27.44 -3.03 16.04
CA VAL A 156 -26.87 -1.68 15.86
C VAL A 156 -26.80 -0.89 17.18
N ARG A 157 -27.76 -1.06 18.09
CA ARG A 157 -27.80 -0.33 19.37
C ARG A 157 -26.85 -0.90 20.43
N THR A 158 -26.46 -2.16 20.31
CA THR A 158 -25.60 -2.84 21.29
C THR A 158 -24.11 -2.77 20.96
N VAL A 159 -23.75 -2.57 19.69
CA VAL A 159 -22.34 -2.41 19.28
C VAL A 159 -21.83 -0.97 19.44
N SER A 160 -22.71 0.00 19.73
CA SER A 160 -22.37 1.43 19.71
C SER A 160 -21.69 2.02 20.94
N SER A 161 -21.64 1.39 22.12
CA SER A 161 -21.20 2.10 23.34
C SER A 161 -19.93 1.62 24.04
N THR A 162 -19.28 0.52 23.63
CA THR A 162 -18.08 0.04 24.37
C THR A 162 -16.93 -0.56 23.55
N LEU A 163 -17.11 -0.92 22.27
CA LEU A 163 -16.06 -1.60 21.49
C LEU A 163 -15.22 -0.67 20.60
N GLY A 164 -15.65 0.58 20.38
CA GLY A 164 -14.98 1.50 19.45
C GLY A 164 -13.67 2.12 19.97
N ARG A 165 -13.51 2.29 21.29
CA ARG A 165 -12.34 2.99 21.86
C ARG A 165 -11.10 2.10 22.03
N GLU A 166 -11.26 0.78 22.06
CA GLU A 166 -10.13 -0.15 22.21
C GLU A 166 -9.47 -0.52 20.87
N ILE A 167 -10.25 -0.69 19.80
CA ILE A 167 -9.72 -1.01 18.45
C ILE A 167 -8.83 0.13 17.93
N VAL A 168 -9.25 1.39 18.15
CA VAL A 168 -8.48 2.58 17.75
C VAL A 168 -7.15 2.68 18.50
N ARG A 169 -7.09 2.23 19.76
CA ARG A 169 -5.84 2.25 20.55
C ARG A 169 -4.95 1.03 20.25
N GLY A 170 -5.53 -0.11 19.89
CA GLY A 170 -4.81 -1.34 19.54
C GLY A 170 -4.10 -1.29 18.18
N ILE A 171 -4.68 -0.62 17.17
CA ILE A 171 -4.09 -0.56 15.81
C ILE A 171 -3.13 0.63 15.65
N LEU A 172 -3.37 1.76 16.33
CA LEU A 172 -2.48 2.95 16.26
C LEU A 172 -1.42 3.04 17.37
N GLY A 173 -1.55 2.28 18.46
CA GLY A 173 -0.63 2.35 19.60
C GLY A 173 0.73 1.65 19.39
N SER A 174 0.86 0.79 18.40
CA SER A 174 2.09 0.02 18.12
C SER A 174 3.13 0.78 17.29
N LEU A 175 2.80 1.98 16.78
CA LEU A 175 3.69 2.77 15.90
C LEU A 175 4.38 3.96 16.57
N ARG A 176 4.08 4.28 17.84
CA ARG A 176 4.61 5.48 18.53
C ARG A 176 5.48 5.18 19.76
N LYS A 177 6.30 4.13 19.68
CA LYS A 177 7.39 3.90 20.63
C LYS A 177 8.71 3.64 19.89
N ARG A 178 9.33 4.73 19.45
CA ARG A 178 10.77 4.90 19.27
C ARG A 178 11.09 6.36 19.55
#